data_AF-A0A7K3WTU6-F1
#
_entry.id   AF-A0A7K3WTU6-F1
#
_cell.length_a   1.000
_cell.length_b   1.000
_cell.length_c   1.000
_cell.angle_alpha   90.00
_cell.angle_beta   90.00
_cell.angle_gamma   90.00
#
_symmetry.space_group_name_H-M   'P 1'
#
loop_
_entity.id
_entity.type
_entity.pdbx_description
1 polymer ?
#
loop_
_entity_poly.entity_id
_entity_poly.type
_entity_poly.pdbx_seq_one_letter_code
_entity_poly.pdbx_strand_id
1 'polypeptide(L)'
;MEKLHFGDVVLLKFPFTDGVSFKRRPALVVNDFGDDDILLCRITSRLYDTEFDVKVDDWNESGLKLPSAIRVHKLATLQKELVEMRMGTVDQPTREKIKVLIGKLVK
;
A
#
# COMPACT_ATOMS: atom_id res chain seq x y z
N MET A 1 4.25 0.26 17.49
CA MET A 1 3.20 -0.40 16.68
C MET A 1 3.58 -1.87 16.52
N GLU A 2 2.62 -2.79 16.41
CA GLU A 2 2.93 -4.20 16.09
C GLU A 2 3.62 -4.32 14.72
N LYS A 3 4.38 -5.41 14.53
CA LYS A 3 5.08 -5.69 13.28
C LYS A 3 4.08 -5.81 12.12
N LEU A 4 4.34 -5.07 11.05
CA LEU A 4 3.54 -5.12 9.83
C LEU A 4 4.10 -6.17 8.88
N HIS A 5 3.21 -6.81 8.11
CA HIS A 5 3.56 -7.90 7.21
C HIS A 5 3.23 -7.54 5.76
N PHE A 6 3.96 -8.15 4.84
CA PHE A 6 3.66 -8.01 3.42
C PHE A 6 2.21 -8.39 3.13
N GLY A 7 1.48 -7.47 2.48
CA GLY A 7 0.07 -7.65 2.16
C GLY A 7 -0.90 -6.99 3.16
N ASP A 8 -0.41 -6.49 4.29
CA ASP A 8 -1.22 -5.69 5.21
C ASP A 8 -1.68 -4.40 4.54
N VAL A 9 -2.95 -4.05 4.74
CA VAL A 9 -3.51 -2.76 4.31
C VAL A 9 -3.58 -1.86 5.53
N VAL A 10 -2.97 -0.69 5.44
CA VAL A 10 -2.92 0.29 6.53
C VAL A 10 -3.48 1.64 6.07
N LEU A 11 -4.13 2.36 6.98
CA LEU A 11 -4.50 3.76 6.79
C LEU A 11 -3.43 4.63 7.42
N LEU A 12 -2.90 5.60 6.66
CA LEU A 12 -1.86 6.49 7.14
C LEU A 12 -2.02 7.92 6.62
N LYS A 13 -1.36 8.86 7.30
CA LYS A 13 -1.16 10.24 6.83
C LYS A 13 -0.09 10.25 5.74
N PHE A 14 -0.52 10.04 4.50
CA PHE A 14 0.39 9.98 3.36
C PHE A 14 0.81 11.41 2.96
N PRO A 15 2.10 11.77 3.08
CA PRO A 15 2.57 13.11 2.76
C PRO A 15 2.46 13.37 1.26
N PHE A 16 2.12 14.60 0.89
CA PHE A 16 2.28 15.05 -0.48
C PHE A 16 3.75 15.31 -0.78
N THR A 17 4.07 15.42 -2.08
CA THR A 17 5.42 15.76 -2.53
C THR A 17 5.84 17.18 -2.17
N ASP A 18 4.92 18.00 -1.65
CA ASP A 18 5.23 19.32 -1.09
C ASP A 18 5.83 19.25 0.32
N GLY A 19 5.80 18.08 0.97
CA GLY A 19 6.35 17.83 2.31
C GLY A 19 5.58 18.47 3.47
N VAL A 20 4.55 19.28 3.21
CA VAL A 20 3.82 20.05 4.23
C VAL A 20 2.41 19.53 4.43
N SER A 21 1.74 19.14 3.35
CA SER A 21 0.37 18.65 3.41
C SER A 21 0.34 17.12 3.39
N PHE A 22 -0.71 16.53 3.95
CA PHE A 22 -0.93 15.09 3.88
C PHE A 22 -2.38 14.77 3.49
N LYS A 23 -2.59 13.56 2.98
CA LYS A 23 -3.91 12.96 2.84
C LYS A 23 -3.96 11.62 3.56
N ARG A 24 -5.05 11.39 4.28
CA ARG A 24 -5.36 10.05 4.80
C ARG A 24 -5.62 9.11 3.63
N ARG A 25 -4.77 8.10 3.47
CA ARG A 25 -4.85 7.16 2.35
C ARG A 25 -4.54 5.75 2.82
N PRO A 26 -5.26 4.75 2.32
CA PRO A 26 -4.82 3.37 2.44
C PRO A 26 -3.51 3.17 1.67
N ALA A 27 -2.65 2.30 2.19
CA ALA A 27 -1.48 1.77 1.50
C ALA A 27 -1.31 0.29 1.83
N LEU A 28 -0.66 -0.42 0.92
CA LEU A 28 -0.24 -1.79 1.12
C LEU A 28 1.17 -1.79 1.70
N VAL A 29 1.40 -2.54 2.77
CA VAL A 29 2.73 -2.80 3.30
C VAL A 29 3.47 -3.76 2.36
N VAL A 30 4.64 -3.32 1.90
CA VAL A 30 5.58 -4.12 1.12
C VAL A 30 6.56 -4.82 2.05
N ASN A 31 7.16 -4.05 2.97
CA ASN A 31 8.08 -4.59 3.96
C ASN A 31 8.11 -3.74 5.23
N ASP A 32 8.39 -4.41 6.35
CA ASP A 32 8.73 -3.80 7.63
C ASP A 32 10.14 -4.28 7.98
N PHE A 33 11.11 -3.36 7.96
CA PHE A 33 12.52 -3.67 8.18
C PHE A 33 12.88 -3.88 9.66
N GLY A 34 11.92 -3.69 10.58
CA GLY A 34 12.12 -3.80 12.01
C GLY A 34 12.67 -2.51 12.67
N ASP A 35 12.84 -1.44 11.91
CA ASP A 35 13.15 -0.09 12.39
C ASP A 35 11.89 0.80 12.42
N ASP A 36 12.04 2.12 12.47
CA ASP A 36 10.90 3.05 12.54
C ASP A 36 10.21 3.29 11.19
N ASP A 37 10.76 2.74 10.10
CA ASP A 37 10.28 2.96 8.74
C ASP A 37 9.63 1.70 8.14
N ILE A 38 8.71 1.92 7.20
CA ILE A 38 8.06 0.86 6.44
C ILE A 38 8.01 1.21 4.95
N LEU A 39 8.22 0.19 4.11
CA LEU A 39 8.08 0.31 2.66
C LEU A 39 6.66 -0.04 2.26
N LEU A 40 6.06 0.81 1.43
CA LEU A 40 4.62 0.78 1.13
C LEU A 40 4.35 1.00 -0.36
N CYS A 41 3.24 0.46 -0.87
CA CYS A 41 2.62 0.84 -2.14
C CYS A 41 1.35 1.64 -1.90
N ARG A 42 1.16 2.76 -2.62
CA ARG A 42 -0.07 3.56 -2.52
C ARG A 42 -1.31 2.81 -3.03
N ILE A 43 -2.42 2.90 -2.29
CA ILE A 43 -3.76 2.48 -2.74
C ILE A 43 -4.60 3.71 -3.11
N THR A 44 -5.45 3.59 -4.13
CA THR A 44 -6.35 4.65 -4.58
C THR A 44 -7.68 4.09 -5.09
N SER A 45 -8.79 4.79 -4.82
CA SER A 45 -10.11 4.48 -5.40
C SER A 45 -10.25 4.94 -6.86
N ARG A 46 -9.37 5.83 -7.34
CA ARG A 46 -9.26 6.09 -8.78
C ARG A 46 -8.64 4.86 -9.45
N LEU A 47 -9.47 4.17 -10.25
CA LEU A 47 -9.07 2.98 -10.97
C LEU A 47 -8.18 3.39 -12.15
N TYR A 48 -6.93 2.94 -12.10
CA TYR A 48 -5.96 3.03 -13.18
C TYR A 48 -5.74 1.63 -13.74
N ASP A 49 -5.25 1.55 -14.97
CA ASP A 49 -5.02 0.29 -15.68
C ASP A 49 -3.68 0.33 -16.42
N THR A 50 -2.60 0.51 -15.66
CA THR A 50 -1.23 0.39 -16.18
C THR A 50 -0.64 -0.96 -15.79
N GLU A 51 0.49 -1.34 -16.41
CA GLU A 51 1.21 -2.59 -16.10
C GLU A 51 1.49 -2.77 -14.58
N PHE A 52 1.68 -1.66 -13.85
CA PHE A 52 2.01 -1.65 -12.43
C PHE A 52 0.82 -1.28 -11.53
N ASP A 53 -0.41 -1.31 -12.02
CA ASP A 53 -1.60 -1.14 -11.20
C ASP A 53 -2.32 -2.49 -11.04
N VAL A 54 -2.68 -2.83 -9.80
CA VAL A 54 -3.37 -4.06 -9.44
C VAL A 54 -4.71 -3.71 -8.83
N LYS A 55 -5.82 -4.08 -9.49
CA LYS A 55 -7.16 -3.96 -8.93
C LYS A 55 -7.28 -4.88 -7.71
N VAL A 56 -7.95 -4.40 -6.67
CA VAL A 56 -8.26 -5.18 -5.47
C VAL A 56 -9.68 -5.69 -5.62
N ASP A 57 -9.84 -6.96 -5.99
CA ASP A 57 -11.15 -7.55 -6.28
C ASP A 57 -11.99 -7.63 -4.99
N ASP A 58 -11.44 -8.22 -3.92
CA ASP A 58 -12.08 -8.31 -2.59
C ASP A 58 -11.75 -7.10 -1.70
N TRP A 59 -11.93 -5.90 -2.23
CA TRP A 59 -11.57 -4.65 -1.55
C TRP A 59 -12.23 -4.50 -0.17
N ASN A 60 -13.45 -5.01 -0.01
CA ASN A 60 -14.20 -4.93 1.26
C ASN A 60 -13.56 -5.83 2.33
N GLU A 61 -13.13 -7.04 1.97
CA GLU A 61 -12.41 -7.94 2.88
C GLU A 61 -11.02 -7.40 3.24
N SER A 62 -10.43 -6.63 2.34
CA SER A 62 -9.18 -5.87 2.59
C SER A 62 -9.38 -4.62 3.48
N GLY A 63 -10.61 -4.37 3.95
CA GLY A 63 -10.97 -3.23 4.80
C GLY A 63 -11.11 -1.89 4.06
N LEU A 64 -11.02 -1.89 2.74
CA LEU A 64 -11.22 -0.68 1.93
C LEU A 64 -12.71 -0.34 1.85
N LYS A 65 -13.04 0.93 1.65
CA LYS A 65 -14.43 1.41 1.57
C LYS A 65 -15.01 1.46 0.15
N LEU A 66 -14.13 1.41 -0.84
CA LEU A 66 -14.47 1.57 -2.26
C LEU A 66 -13.59 0.63 -3.08
N PRO A 67 -14.06 0.20 -4.26
CA PRO A 67 -13.20 -0.43 -5.27
C PRO A 67 -11.93 0.39 -5.47
N SER A 68 -10.79 -0.27 -5.44
CA SER A 68 -9.48 0.40 -5.39
C SER A 68 -8.43 -0.35 -6.20
N ALA A 69 -7.34 0.36 -6.52
CA ALA A 69 -6.16 -0.20 -7.14
C ALA A 69 -4.91 0.09 -6.29
N ILE A 70 -4.06 -0.92 -6.16
CA ILE A 70 -2.70 -0.83 -5.61
C ILE A 70 -1.77 -0.40 -6.75
N ARG A 71 -1.07 0.71 -6.56
CA ARG A 71 -0.15 1.26 -7.56
C ARG A 71 1.27 0.86 -7.20
N VAL A 72 1.74 -0.28 -7.73
CA VAL A 72 3.02 -0.91 -7.36
C VAL A 72 4.22 -0.02 -7.64
N HIS A 73 4.19 0.77 -8.72
CA HIS A 73 5.24 1.75 -9.07
C HIS A 73 5.19 3.05 -8.23
N LYS A 74 4.26 3.17 -7.28
CA LYS A 74 4.16 4.32 -6.36
C LYS A 74 4.56 3.89 -4.95
N LEU A 75 5.81 3.46 -4.85
CA LEU A 75 6.47 3.10 -3.60
C LEU A 75 6.78 4.34 -2.75
N ALA A 76 6.73 4.19 -1.45
CA ALA A 76 7.24 5.15 -0.48
C ALA A 76 7.75 4.43 0.77
N THR A 77 8.86 4.92 1.32
CA THR A 77 9.31 4.59 2.67
C THR A 77 8.82 5.69 3.60
N LEU A 78 8.07 5.34 4.64
CA LEU A 78 7.45 6.28 5.55
C LEU A 78 7.57 5.79 7.00
N GLN A 79 7.60 6.72 7.95
CA GLN A 79 7.63 6.42 9.37
C GLN A 79 6.36 5.70 9.83
N LYS A 80 6.52 4.69 10.68
CA LYS A 80 5.42 3.91 11.30
C LYS A 80 4.44 4.79 12.07
N GLU A 81 4.91 5.89 12.64
CA GLU A 81 4.08 6.86 13.38
C GLU A 81 3.00 7.52 12.51
N LEU A 82 3.18 7.54 11.18
CA LEU A 82 2.17 8.07 10.26
C LEU A 82 0.98 7.10 10.09
N VAL A 83 1.14 5.83 10.48
CA VAL A 83 0.08 4.82 10.39
C VAL A 83 -0.93 5.03 11.50
N GLU A 84 -2.18 5.28 11.09
CA GLU A 84 -3.30 5.49 12.00
C GLU A 84 -3.93 4.17 12.43
N MET A 85 -4.02 3.19 11.52
CA MET A 85 -4.55 1.85 11.82
C MET A 85 -4.23 0.82 10.73
N ARG A 86 -4.23 -0.47 11.11
CA ARG A 86 -4.32 -1.59 10.17
C ARG A 86 -5.80 -1.83 9.80
N MET A 87 -6.09 -1.89 8.51
CA MET A 87 -7.44 -2.03 7.97
C MET A 87 -7.81 -3.49 7.65
N GLY A 88 -6.84 -4.26 7.16
CA GLY A 88 -7.06 -5.62 6.69
C GLY A 88 -5.83 -6.18 5.99
N THR A 89 -6.03 -7.15 5.11
CA THR A 89 -4.97 -7.72 4.27
C THR A 89 -5.51 -8.05 2.89
N VAL A 90 -4.67 -7.97 1.86
CA VAL A 90 -5.05 -8.46 0.53
C VAL A 90 -4.93 -9.98 0.44
N ASP A 91 -5.66 -10.58 -0.50
CA ASP A 91 -5.67 -12.01 -0.76
C ASP A 91 -4.33 -12.52 -1.33
N GLN A 92 -4.15 -13.85 -1.34
CA GLN A 92 -2.91 -14.48 -1.82
C GLN A 92 -2.62 -14.20 -3.30
N PRO A 93 -3.60 -14.31 -4.24
CA PRO A 93 -3.39 -13.93 -5.64
C PRO A 93 -2.87 -12.50 -5.83
N THR A 94 -3.43 -11.52 -5.12
CA THR A 94 -2.97 -10.13 -5.18
C THR A 94 -1.54 -10.00 -4.68
N ARG A 95 -1.19 -10.67 -3.56
CA ARG A 95 0.19 -10.67 -3.02
C ARG A 95 1.21 -11.18 -4.04
N GLU A 96 0.92 -12.30 -4.69
CA GLU A 96 1.84 -12.89 -5.67
C GLU A 96 1.98 -12.01 -6.91
N LYS A 97 0.88 -11.44 -7.42
CA LYS A 97 0.93 -10.48 -8.53
C LYS A 97 1.79 -9.27 -8.19
N ILE A 98 1.69 -8.75 -6.98
CA ILE A 98 2.47 -7.60 -6.51
C ILE A 98 3.96 -7.95 -6.39
N LYS A 99 4.32 -9.12 -5.84
CA LYS A 99 5.72 -9.57 -5.80
C LYS A 99 6.35 -9.59 -7.19
N VAL A 100 5.65 -10.18 -8.17
CA VAL A 100 6.11 -10.24 -9.56
C VAL A 100 6.33 -8.83 -10.13
N LEU A 101 5.39 -7.90 -9.89
CA LEU A 101 5.49 -6.53 -10.38
C LEU A 101 6.61 -5.73 -9.70
N ILE A 102 6.85 -5.93 -8.40
CA ILE A 102 7.97 -5.31 -7.68
C ILE A 102 9.31 -5.74 -8.30
N GLY A 103 9.46 -7.03 -8.63
CA GLY A 103 10.66 -7.55 -9.29
C GLY A 103 10.95 -6.94 -10.66
N LYS A 104 9.96 -6.27 -11.29
CA LYS A 104 10.08 -5.61 -12.59
C LYS A 104 10.31 -4.10 -12.50
N LEU A 105 10.44 -3.52 -11.30
CA LEU A 105 10.59 -2.06 -11.14
C LEU A 105 11.97 -1.54 -11.57
N VAL A 106 12.97 -2.41 -11.65
CA VAL A 106 14.31 -2.09 -12.16
C VAL A 106 14.44 -2.64 -13.57
N LYS A 107 14.95 -1.82 -14.50
CA LYS A 107 15.21 -2.19 -15.89
C LYS A 107 16.65 -2.64 -16.08
#